data_AF-Q2QNK2-F1
#
_entry.id   AF-Q2QNK2-F1
#
_cell.length_a   1.000
_cell.length_b   1.000
_cell.length_c   1.000
_cell.angle_alpha   90.00
_cell.angle_beta   90.00
_cell.angle_gamma   90.00
#
_symmetry.space_group_name_H-M   'P 1'
#
loop_
_entity.id
_entity.type
_entity.pdbx_description
1 polymer ?
#
loop_
_entity_poly.entity_id
_entity_poly.type
_entity_poly.pdbx_seq_one_letter_code
_entity_poly.pdbx_strand_id
1 'polypeptide(L)'
;MGSYAYKYCMCFTRKFRSPAADPPPDVRAAFLAAGGGDGGLRRFLAQAQGETPAEVDRILALLSGGGGGGGGGGIAARLVGPRPGPAPSLDDFFGFLFNADLNPPIATQVHQDMSAPFSHYYIYTGHNSYLTGNQLNSDSSDIPIIKALQRGVRVIELDMWPNSAKNNIDILHGGTLTAPVQIIKCLKSIKEYAFCASPYPLVITLEDHLTPDLQAKVAEMLVKTFGNLLYIPSSDPINEFPSPESLMKKIIISTKPPEEYKKFLKSKDNQNINGGLANLAEEGSLRRIDSNAEESDGKDELDDQDEDSSDEDDPKFQQETACEYRELITIHAGKPKGHLKDALKVDPDKVRRLSLSETQLAKATASHGADVIRFTQKNILRVYPKGTRINSSNYDPMNAWTHGAQMVAFNMQGHDKALRLMQGFFRANGGCGYVKKPDFLLRTGPNGEVFDPNASMPVKKTLKVKVYMGDGWRMDFSKTHFDTFSPPDFYTRVRQ
;
A
#
# COMPACT_ATOMS: atom_id res chain seq x y z
N MET A 1 -0.74 -40.93 7.41
CA MET A 1 -0.46 -41.06 5.97
C MET A 1 -1.75 -40.99 5.17
N GLY A 2 -1.86 -40.04 4.24
CA GLY A 2 -3.01 -39.96 3.32
C GLY A 2 -2.76 -40.78 2.06
N SER A 3 -3.76 -41.52 1.59
CA SER A 3 -3.76 -42.09 0.24
C SER A 3 -4.80 -41.37 -0.62
N TYR A 4 -4.43 -41.02 -1.85
CA TYR A 4 -5.32 -40.36 -2.80
C TYR A 4 -5.74 -41.35 -3.86
N ALA A 5 -7.05 -41.46 -4.07
CA ALA A 5 -7.64 -42.27 -5.11
C ALA A 5 -8.14 -41.35 -6.23
N TYR A 6 -7.65 -41.56 -7.44
CA TYR A 6 -8.08 -40.87 -8.66
C TYR A 6 -8.79 -41.87 -9.56
N LYS A 7 -10.02 -41.56 -9.97
CA LYS A 7 -10.75 -42.38 -10.93
C LYS A 7 -10.24 -42.09 -12.34
N TYR A 8 -9.78 -43.10 -13.04
CA TYR A 8 -9.39 -43.04 -14.45
C TYR A 8 -10.27 -44.02 -15.24
N CYS A 9 -10.84 -43.59 -16.36
CA CYS A 9 -11.65 -44.42 -17.26
C CYS A 9 -12.73 -45.25 -16.53
N MET A 10 -13.84 -44.61 -16.11
CA MET A 10 -15.09 -45.08 -15.44
C MET A 10 -15.01 -46.13 -14.30
N CYS A 11 -14.10 -47.11 -14.38
CA CYS A 11 -13.99 -48.29 -13.54
C CYS A 11 -12.62 -48.42 -12.85
N PHE A 12 -11.58 -47.69 -13.27
CA PHE A 12 -10.24 -47.83 -12.68
C PHE A 12 -9.94 -46.74 -11.65
N THR A 13 -9.25 -47.11 -10.58
CA THR A 13 -8.82 -46.19 -9.53
C THR A 13 -7.32 -46.28 -9.35
N ARG A 14 -6.61 -45.17 -9.58
CA ARG A 14 -5.18 -45.06 -9.30
C ARG A 14 -4.98 -44.51 -7.89
N LYS A 15 -4.20 -45.22 -7.07
CA LYS A 15 -3.89 -44.79 -5.70
C LYS A 15 -2.49 -44.22 -5.63
N PHE A 16 -2.38 -42.99 -5.12
CA PHE A 16 -1.12 -42.33 -4.83
C PHE A 16 -0.94 -42.26 -3.31
N ARG A 17 0.26 -42.55 -2.82
CA ARG A 17 0.61 -42.33 -1.42
C ARG A 17 1.13 -40.90 -1.27
N SER A 18 0.57 -40.13 -0.34
CA SER A 18 1.28 -38.99 0.23
C SER A 18 2.22 -39.55 1.28
N PRO A 19 3.55 -39.46 1.11
CA PRO A 19 4.42 -39.59 2.27
C PRO A 19 3.95 -38.59 3.32
N ALA A 20 3.92 -38.99 4.59
CA ALA A 20 3.88 -37.99 5.64
C ALA A 20 5.13 -37.13 5.49
N ALA A 21 5.01 -35.82 5.73
CA ALA A 21 6.18 -34.97 5.81
C ALA A 21 7.04 -35.48 6.97
N ASP A 22 8.14 -36.15 6.69
CA ASP A 22 9.13 -36.49 7.71
C ASP A 22 10.11 -35.31 7.85
N PRO A 23 10.58 -34.99 9.08
CA PRO A 23 11.53 -33.91 9.28
C PRO A 23 12.77 -34.07 8.39
N PRO A 24 13.17 -33.09 7.56
CA PRO A 24 14.39 -33.20 6.75
C PRO A 24 15.65 -33.45 7.60
N PRO A 25 16.71 -34.12 7.08
CA PRO A 25 17.93 -34.40 7.85
C PRO A 25 18.52 -33.17 8.57
N ASP A 26 18.56 -32.02 7.89
CA ASP A 26 19.04 -30.76 8.48
C ASP A 26 18.14 -30.27 9.62
N VAL A 27 16.82 -30.51 9.56
CA VAL A 27 15.88 -30.15 10.63
C VAL A 27 16.07 -31.07 11.85
N ARG A 28 16.29 -32.38 11.62
CA ARG A 28 16.65 -33.32 12.70
C ARG A 28 17.97 -32.91 13.35
N ALA A 29 18.97 -32.56 12.55
CA ALA A 29 20.25 -32.07 13.03
C ALA A 29 20.10 -30.77 13.83
N ALA A 30 19.27 -29.82 13.39
CA ALA A 30 19.00 -28.60 14.12
C ALA A 30 18.35 -28.86 15.49
N PHE A 31 17.36 -29.76 15.55
CA PHE A 31 16.73 -30.18 16.81
C PHE A 31 17.73 -30.82 17.79
N LEU A 32 18.58 -31.72 17.28
CA LEU A 32 19.61 -32.38 18.08
C LEU A 32 20.70 -31.40 18.54
N ALA A 33 21.16 -30.50 17.66
CA ALA A 33 22.18 -29.49 17.97
C ALA A 33 21.68 -28.48 19.00
N ALA A 34 20.38 -28.18 18.99
CA ALA A 34 19.77 -27.38 20.04
C ALA A 34 19.81 -28.10 21.39
N GLY A 35 19.99 -29.43 21.42
CA GLY A 35 20.15 -30.27 22.62
C GLY A 35 18.96 -31.17 22.93
N GLY A 36 17.94 -31.19 22.05
CA GLY A 36 16.70 -31.95 22.23
C GLY A 36 15.84 -31.48 23.40
N GLY A 37 14.53 -31.77 23.33
CA GLY A 37 13.60 -31.44 24.41
C GLY A 37 13.47 -29.94 24.72
N ASP A 38 13.03 -29.61 25.93
CA ASP A 38 12.65 -28.26 26.35
C ASP A 38 13.82 -27.26 26.31
N GLY A 39 14.96 -27.65 26.91
CA GLY A 39 16.17 -26.84 26.91
C GLY A 39 16.74 -26.59 25.51
N GLY A 40 16.49 -27.52 24.57
CA GLY A 40 16.89 -27.33 23.19
C GLY A 40 16.00 -26.38 22.41
N LEU A 41 14.69 -26.55 22.50
CA LEU A 41 13.77 -25.63 21.84
C LEU A 41 13.90 -24.20 22.38
N ARG A 42 14.11 -24.03 23.69
CA ARG A 42 14.45 -22.72 24.28
C ARG A 42 15.68 -22.07 23.65
N ARG A 43 16.77 -22.83 23.46
CA ARG A 43 17.98 -22.32 22.80
C ARG A 43 17.73 -21.97 21.34
N PHE A 44 17.00 -22.81 20.61
CA PHE A 44 16.63 -22.53 19.22
C PHE A 44 15.84 -21.22 19.09
N LEU A 45 14.79 -21.04 19.89
CA LEU A 45 13.96 -19.84 19.84
C LEU A 45 14.76 -18.59 20.23
N ALA A 46 15.59 -18.66 21.28
CA ALA A 46 16.38 -17.51 21.70
C ALA A 46 17.53 -17.17 20.74
N GLN A 47 18.26 -18.17 20.23
CA GLN A 47 19.49 -17.94 19.48
C GLN A 47 19.29 -17.91 17.96
N ALA A 48 18.41 -18.75 17.42
CA ALA A 48 18.16 -18.84 15.99
C ALA A 48 17.01 -17.93 15.54
N GLN A 49 15.96 -17.78 16.36
CA GLN A 49 14.81 -16.90 16.06
C GLN A 49 14.88 -15.53 16.75
N GLY A 50 15.69 -15.39 17.80
CA GLY A 50 15.83 -14.11 18.53
C GLY A 50 14.67 -13.80 19.47
N GLU A 51 13.92 -14.82 19.89
CA GLU A 51 12.73 -14.64 20.72
C GLU A 51 13.05 -14.21 22.15
N THR A 52 12.18 -13.38 22.72
CA THR A 52 12.32 -12.93 24.12
C THR A 52 12.06 -14.08 25.10
N PRO A 53 12.60 -14.06 26.33
CA PRO A 53 12.36 -15.13 27.30
C PRO A 53 10.87 -15.44 27.55
N ALA A 54 10.03 -14.40 27.62
CA ALA A 54 8.58 -14.53 27.82
C ALA A 54 7.86 -15.15 26.60
N GLU A 55 8.34 -14.86 25.39
CA GLU A 55 7.86 -15.46 24.15
C GLU A 55 8.19 -16.95 24.10
N VAL A 56 9.43 -17.28 24.44
CA VAL A 56 9.90 -18.66 24.54
C VAL A 56 9.05 -19.46 25.53
N ASP A 57 8.82 -18.93 26.74
CA ASP A 57 7.96 -19.55 27.75
C ASP A 57 6.55 -19.84 27.22
N ARG A 58 5.96 -18.87 26.50
CA ARG A 58 4.62 -19.02 25.95
C ARG A 58 4.56 -20.10 24.86
N ILE A 59 5.51 -20.09 23.92
CA ILE A 59 5.57 -21.07 22.84
C ILE A 59 5.72 -22.48 23.43
N LEU A 60 6.64 -22.66 24.38
CA LEU A 60 6.86 -23.94 25.05
C LEU A 60 5.60 -24.44 25.77
N ALA A 61 4.91 -23.55 26.51
CA ALA A 61 3.68 -23.91 27.19
C ALA A 61 2.57 -24.37 26.23
N LEU A 62 2.45 -23.73 25.06
CA LEU A 62 1.47 -24.10 24.03
C LEU A 62 1.81 -25.43 23.36
N LEU A 63 3.08 -25.70 23.11
CA LEU A 63 3.53 -26.98 22.54
C LEU A 63 3.36 -28.14 23.54
N SER A 64 3.68 -27.93 24.81
CA SER A 64 3.51 -28.94 25.86
C SER A 64 2.05 -29.16 26.28
N GLY A 65 1.16 -28.19 26.06
CA GLY A 65 -0.27 -28.28 26.40
C GLY A 65 -1.16 -28.90 25.30
N GLY A 66 -0.64 -29.12 24.09
CA GLY A 66 -1.40 -29.57 22.91
C GLY A 66 -1.39 -31.08 22.64
N GLY A 67 -0.74 -31.88 23.48
CA GLY A 67 -0.61 -33.33 23.31
C GLY A 67 -1.88 -34.12 23.67
N GLY A 68 -2.95 -33.98 22.89
CA GLY A 68 -4.18 -34.77 23.04
C GLY A 68 -5.14 -34.54 21.88
N GLY A 69 -5.05 -35.35 20.85
CA GLY A 69 -5.93 -35.26 19.68
C GLY A 69 -7.40 -35.57 20.01
N GLY A 70 -8.29 -34.74 19.46
CA GLY A 70 -9.67 -35.12 19.12
C GLY A 70 -10.75 -34.94 20.20
N GLY A 71 -11.70 -34.04 19.93
CA GLY A 71 -13.07 -34.14 20.44
C GLY A 71 -13.45 -33.18 21.57
N GLY A 72 -14.40 -32.28 21.25
CA GLY A 72 -15.13 -31.33 22.09
C GLY A 72 -15.08 -31.47 23.61
N GLY A 73 -14.84 -30.34 24.29
CA GLY A 73 -15.17 -30.19 25.71
C GLY A 73 -14.60 -28.93 26.38
N GLY A 74 -15.47 -27.94 26.61
CA GLY A 74 -15.54 -27.13 27.83
C GLY A 74 -14.32 -26.31 28.30
N ILE A 75 -14.52 -25.00 28.36
CA ILE A 75 -13.67 -23.98 29.00
C ILE A 75 -13.69 -24.14 30.54
N ALA A 76 -13.19 -25.25 31.07
CA ALA A 76 -13.31 -25.57 32.50
C ALA A 76 -12.07 -26.23 33.13
N ALA A 77 -10.87 -25.92 32.62
CA ALA A 77 -9.62 -26.34 33.27
C ALA A 77 -8.62 -25.18 33.31
N ARG A 78 -8.89 -24.16 34.15
CA ARG A 78 -8.00 -22.99 34.29
C ARG A 78 -7.89 -22.52 35.75
N LEU A 79 -7.53 -23.42 36.67
CA LEU A 79 -7.19 -23.05 38.07
C LEU A 79 -6.06 -23.88 38.70
N VAL A 80 -5.20 -24.51 37.89
CA VAL A 80 -3.96 -25.13 38.40
C VAL A 80 -2.81 -24.54 37.60
N GLY A 81 -1.82 -23.96 38.27
CA GLY A 81 -0.63 -23.38 37.64
C GLY A 81 0.07 -24.38 36.69
N PRO A 82 0.85 -23.88 35.72
CA PRO A 82 1.44 -24.72 34.67
C PRO A 82 2.34 -25.78 35.30
N ARG A 83 1.90 -27.04 35.27
CA ARG A 83 2.81 -28.17 35.50
C ARG A 83 3.71 -28.28 34.27
N PRO A 84 5.03 -28.51 34.42
CA PRO A 84 5.88 -28.77 33.28
C PRO A 84 5.39 -30.04 32.59
N GLY A 85 4.88 -29.90 31.37
CA GLY A 85 4.56 -31.04 30.50
C GLY A 85 5.83 -31.76 30.07
N PRO A 86 5.71 -32.91 29.39
CA PRO A 86 6.87 -33.57 28.79
C PRO A 86 7.56 -32.62 27.81
N ALA A 87 8.89 -32.76 27.72
CA ALA A 87 9.71 -31.99 26.81
C ALA A 87 9.27 -32.22 25.35
N PRO A 88 9.24 -31.18 24.49
CA PRO A 88 8.78 -31.28 23.11
C PRO A 88 9.62 -32.29 22.31
N SER A 89 8.92 -33.18 21.61
CA SER A 89 9.50 -34.19 20.73
C SER A 89 10.00 -33.58 19.41
N LEU A 90 10.70 -34.37 18.61
CA LEU A 90 11.08 -33.97 17.25
C LEU A 90 9.85 -33.66 16.38
N ASP A 91 8.75 -34.39 16.56
CA ASP A 91 7.51 -34.17 15.82
C ASP A 91 6.82 -32.88 16.27
N ASP A 92 6.85 -32.55 17.56
CA ASP A 92 6.35 -31.28 18.08
C ASP A 92 7.16 -30.10 17.54
N PHE A 93 8.49 -30.23 17.50
CA PHE A 93 9.37 -29.23 16.90
C PHE A 93 9.11 -29.06 15.40
N PHE A 94 8.94 -30.16 14.67
CA PHE A 94 8.66 -30.11 13.24
C PHE A 94 7.28 -29.49 12.97
N GLY A 95 6.26 -29.85 13.75
CA GLY A 95 4.93 -29.24 13.69
C GLY A 95 4.96 -27.75 14.01
N PHE A 96 5.75 -27.34 15.01
CA PHE A 96 5.98 -25.94 15.36
C PHE A 96 6.50 -25.12 14.17
N LEU A 97 7.44 -25.66 13.36
CA LEU A 97 7.98 -24.94 12.21
C LEU A 97 6.92 -24.59 11.15
N PHE A 98 5.82 -25.35 11.05
CA PHE A 98 4.69 -25.08 10.16
C PHE A 98 3.55 -24.30 10.82
N ASN A 99 3.60 -24.08 12.13
CA ASN A 99 2.53 -23.41 12.85
C ASN A 99 2.64 -21.90 12.68
N ALA A 100 1.82 -21.32 11.80
CA ALA A 100 1.86 -19.88 11.52
C ALA A 100 1.47 -18.99 12.71
N ASP A 101 0.78 -19.52 13.72
CA ASP A 101 0.39 -18.77 14.92
C ASP A 101 1.53 -18.73 15.94
N LEU A 102 2.30 -19.81 16.07
CA LEU A 102 3.44 -19.92 16.99
C LEU A 102 4.77 -19.51 16.37
N ASN A 103 4.92 -19.67 15.06
CA ASN A 103 6.13 -19.38 14.29
C ASN A 103 5.78 -18.54 13.05
N PRO A 104 5.24 -17.33 13.23
CA PRO A 104 4.88 -16.49 12.10
C PRO A 104 6.14 -16.07 11.32
N PRO A 105 6.09 -15.99 9.98
CA PRO A 105 7.26 -15.64 9.17
C PRO A 105 7.74 -14.19 9.37
N ILE A 106 6.92 -13.35 10.01
CA ILE A 106 7.14 -11.92 10.26
C ILE A 106 6.42 -11.54 11.56
N ALA A 107 6.95 -10.54 12.26
CA ALA A 107 6.32 -10.01 13.46
C ALA A 107 4.94 -9.39 13.15
N THR A 108 3.96 -9.69 14.00
CA THR A 108 2.58 -9.19 13.88
C THR A 108 2.36 -7.83 14.52
N GLN A 109 3.33 -7.33 15.30
CA GLN A 109 3.24 -6.06 16.00
C GLN A 109 4.02 -4.96 15.27
N VAL A 110 3.52 -3.74 15.43
CA VAL A 110 4.21 -2.52 15.01
C VAL A 110 5.45 -2.36 15.89
N HIS A 111 6.60 -2.17 15.27
CA HIS A 111 7.90 -2.11 15.96
C HIS A 111 8.82 -1.00 15.44
N GLN A 112 8.46 -0.36 14.33
CA GLN A 112 9.18 0.79 13.81
C GLN A 112 8.71 2.05 14.54
N ASP A 113 9.58 3.05 14.59
CA ASP A 113 9.22 4.39 15.04
C ASP A 113 8.09 4.96 14.16
N MET A 114 6.99 5.39 14.78
CA MET A 114 5.79 5.94 14.13
C MET A 114 5.59 7.44 14.40
N SER A 115 6.57 8.09 15.05
CA SER A 115 6.53 9.51 15.43
C SER A 115 7.21 10.43 14.42
N ALA A 116 7.80 9.91 13.33
CA ALA A 116 8.41 10.71 12.28
C ALA A 116 7.36 11.23 11.27
N PRO A 117 7.68 12.24 10.44
CA PRO A 117 6.77 12.78 9.41
C PRO A 117 6.29 11.74 8.39
N PHE A 118 5.09 11.91 7.81
CA PHE A 118 4.58 11.01 6.76
C PHE A 118 5.55 10.77 5.59
N SER A 119 6.33 11.79 5.21
CA SER A 119 7.32 11.67 4.13
C SER A 119 8.38 10.60 4.41
N HIS A 120 8.56 10.17 5.66
CA HIS A 120 9.53 9.16 6.07
C HIS A 120 9.02 7.73 5.98
N TYR A 121 7.79 7.49 5.51
CA TYR A 121 7.20 6.16 5.40
C TYR A 121 6.80 5.85 3.97
N TYR A 122 7.04 4.61 3.55
CA TYR A 122 6.25 4.00 2.48
C TYR A 122 4.85 3.74 2.99
N ILE A 123 3.85 4.05 2.17
CA ILE A 123 2.45 3.99 2.54
C ILE A 123 1.74 3.04 1.58
N TYR A 124 0.94 2.13 2.13
CA TYR A 124 0.21 1.16 1.33
C TYR A 124 -0.89 1.87 0.52
N THR A 125 -0.68 2.02 -0.79
CA THR A 125 -1.53 2.84 -1.67
C THR A 125 -2.26 2.03 -2.74
N GLY A 126 -3.58 2.22 -2.81
CA GLY A 126 -4.42 1.76 -3.93
C GLY A 126 -4.59 2.84 -5.01
N HIS A 127 -4.69 2.40 -6.26
CA HIS A 127 -5.01 3.21 -7.45
C HIS A 127 -6.44 2.89 -7.90
N ASN A 128 -7.22 3.90 -8.29
CA ASN A 128 -8.62 3.76 -8.72
C ASN A 128 -9.39 2.75 -7.86
N SER A 129 -9.40 3.02 -6.55
CA SER A 129 -9.73 2.02 -5.51
C SER A 129 -11.17 1.53 -5.57
N TYR A 130 -12.01 2.18 -6.37
CA TYR A 130 -13.41 1.88 -6.61
C TYR A 130 -13.63 0.85 -7.73
N LEU A 131 -12.66 0.61 -8.62
CA LEU A 131 -12.84 -0.29 -9.76
C LEU A 131 -12.87 -1.76 -9.34
N THR A 132 -13.85 -2.49 -9.87
CA THR A 132 -14.02 -3.93 -9.62
C THR A 132 -13.20 -4.81 -10.57
N GLY A 133 -12.73 -4.25 -11.69
CA GLY A 133 -11.98 -4.97 -12.71
C GLY A 133 -11.11 -4.04 -13.56
N ASN A 134 -11.25 -4.13 -14.89
CA ASN A 134 -10.46 -3.38 -15.86
C ASN A 134 -10.79 -1.88 -15.87
N GLN A 135 -9.92 -1.07 -16.48
CA GLN A 135 -10.02 0.40 -16.48
C GLN A 135 -11.07 0.95 -17.45
N LEU A 136 -11.67 0.14 -18.34
CA LEU A 136 -12.50 0.66 -19.44
C LEU A 136 -13.99 0.40 -19.27
N ASN A 137 -14.39 -0.76 -18.75
CA ASN A 137 -15.80 -1.17 -18.74
C ASN A 137 -16.20 -2.02 -17.54
N SER A 138 -15.39 -2.04 -16.47
CA SER A 138 -15.78 -2.70 -15.22
C SER A 138 -16.68 -1.80 -14.37
N ASP A 139 -17.36 -2.38 -13.38
CA ASP A 139 -18.19 -1.61 -12.47
C ASP A 139 -17.33 -0.87 -11.44
N SER A 140 -17.84 0.27 -10.97
CA SER A 140 -17.35 0.96 -9.78
C SER A 140 -18.15 0.52 -8.55
N SER A 141 -17.47 0.35 -7.42
CA SER A 141 -18.09 -0.13 -6.19
C SER A 141 -17.28 0.26 -4.96
N ASP A 142 -17.93 0.21 -3.80
CA ASP A 142 -17.29 0.33 -2.49
C ASP A 142 -16.62 -0.99 -2.05
N ILE A 143 -16.98 -2.13 -2.65
CA ILE A 143 -16.45 -3.45 -2.28
C ILE A 143 -14.92 -3.56 -2.42
N PRO A 144 -14.28 -3.10 -3.52
CA PRO A 144 -12.81 -3.13 -3.62
C PRO A 144 -12.14 -2.23 -2.58
N ILE A 145 -12.77 -1.10 -2.22
CA ILE A 145 -12.30 -0.21 -1.14
C ILE A 145 -12.31 -0.95 0.20
N ILE A 146 -13.42 -1.63 0.54
CA ILE A 146 -13.53 -2.42 1.78
C ILE A 146 -12.43 -3.48 1.83
N LYS A 147 -12.24 -4.24 0.75
CA LYS A 147 -11.20 -5.27 0.67
C LYS A 147 -9.79 -4.69 0.82
N ALA A 148 -9.54 -3.52 0.24
CA ALA A 148 -8.26 -2.81 0.37
C ALA A 148 -8.01 -2.41 1.84
N LEU A 149 -8.99 -1.82 2.50
CA LEU A 149 -8.88 -1.38 3.91
C LEU A 149 -8.68 -2.56 4.87
N GLN A 150 -9.38 -3.67 4.66
CA GLN A 150 -9.20 -4.92 5.43
C GLN A 150 -7.80 -5.53 5.26
N ARG A 151 -7.12 -5.26 4.14
CA ARG A 151 -5.73 -5.66 3.88
C ARG A 151 -4.70 -4.68 4.43
N GLY A 152 -5.14 -3.58 5.05
CA GLY A 152 -4.25 -2.57 5.62
C GLY A 152 -3.87 -1.43 4.67
N VAL A 153 -4.48 -1.29 3.48
CA VAL A 153 -4.25 -0.14 2.58
C VAL A 153 -4.56 1.17 3.30
N ARG A 154 -3.66 2.16 3.22
CA ARG A 154 -3.72 3.46 3.94
C ARG A 154 -3.87 4.69 3.03
N VAL A 155 -3.85 4.49 1.71
CA VAL A 155 -4.20 5.52 0.75
C VAL A 155 -5.18 4.93 -0.26
N ILE A 156 -6.35 5.54 -0.40
CA ILE A 156 -7.38 5.14 -1.35
C ILE A 156 -7.72 6.29 -2.28
N GLU A 157 -8.13 5.97 -3.49
CA GLU A 157 -8.42 6.93 -4.55
C GLU A 157 -9.88 6.89 -4.97
N LEU A 158 -10.49 8.06 -5.13
CA LEU A 158 -11.84 8.27 -5.60
C LEU A 158 -11.85 9.35 -6.68
N ASP A 159 -12.36 9.01 -7.86
CA ASP A 159 -12.47 9.93 -8.98
C ASP A 159 -13.90 10.44 -9.04
N MET A 160 -14.08 11.73 -8.74
CA MET A 160 -15.38 12.33 -8.53
C MET A 160 -15.85 13.04 -9.79
N TRP A 161 -17.01 12.63 -10.29
CA TRP A 161 -17.65 13.23 -11.45
C TRP A 161 -19.09 13.64 -11.13
N PRO A 162 -19.62 14.69 -11.79
CA PRO A 162 -21.05 14.98 -11.73
C PRO A 162 -21.85 13.79 -12.25
N ASN A 163 -22.93 13.43 -11.55
CA ASN A 163 -23.88 12.45 -12.06
C ASN A 163 -24.59 12.98 -13.33
N SER A 164 -25.32 12.12 -14.05
CA SER A 164 -26.00 12.53 -15.29
C SER A 164 -26.98 13.69 -15.13
N ALA A 165 -27.54 13.88 -13.93
CA ALA A 165 -28.44 14.99 -13.60
C ALA A 165 -27.71 16.27 -13.14
N LYS A 166 -26.37 16.27 -13.10
CA LYS A 166 -25.49 17.35 -12.62
C LYS A 166 -25.90 17.90 -11.24
N ASN A 167 -26.45 17.05 -10.36
CA ASN A 167 -26.96 17.45 -9.05
C ASN A 167 -26.42 16.59 -7.89
N ASN A 168 -25.60 15.59 -8.18
CA ASN A 168 -24.97 14.71 -7.21
C ASN A 168 -23.63 14.20 -7.76
N ILE A 169 -22.88 13.49 -6.92
CA ILE A 169 -21.53 13.03 -7.23
C ILE A 169 -21.49 11.50 -7.36
N ASP A 170 -20.99 11.05 -8.49
CA ASP A 170 -20.67 9.66 -8.77
C ASP A 170 -19.16 9.44 -8.78
N ILE A 171 -18.76 8.22 -8.44
CA ILE A 171 -17.40 7.74 -8.54
C ILE A 171 -17.32 6.77 -9.72
N LEU A 172 -16.46 7.10 -10.70
CA LEU A 172 -16.20 6.30 -11.89
C LEU A 172 -14.91 6.76 -12.58
N HIS A 173 -14.44 5.95 -13.54
CA HIS A 173 -13.32 6.34 -14.39
C HIS A 173 -13.85 7.14 -15.60
N GLY A 174 -13.58 8.43 -15.61
CA GLY A 174 -14.09 9.37 -16.61
C GLY A 174 -13.69 9.01 -18.05
N GLY A 175 -14.54 9.36 -19.01
CA GLY A 175 -14.28 9.08 -20.43
C GLY A 175 -14.31 7.59 -20.81
N THR A 176 -14.78 6.72 -19.91
CA THR A 176 -14.87 5.27 -20.15
C THR A 176 -16.30 4.73 -19.99
N LEU A 177 -16.47 3.42 -20.14
CA LEU A 177 -17.74 2.71 -19.98
C LEU A 177 -17.90 2.11 -18.58
N THR A 178 -17.09 2.52 -17.60
CA THR A 178 -17.23 2.01 -16.22
C THR A 178 -18.54 2.46 -15.59
N ALA A 179 -19.28 1.53 -14.99
CA ALA A 179 -20.53 1.87 -14.31
C ALA A 179 -20.25 2.67 -13.02
N PRO A 180 -21.00 3.74 -12.73
CA PRO A 180 -20.74 4.59 -11.58
C PRO A 180 -21.23 4.02 -10.24
N VAL A 181 -20.66 4.52 -9.14
CA VAL A 181 -21.18 4.33 -7.78
C VAL A 181 -21.29 5.66 -7.06
N GLN A 182 -22.40 5.92 -6.36
CA GLN A 182 -22.58 7.17 -5.61
C GLN A 182 -21.49 7.33 -4.53
N ILE A 183 -20.90 8.52 -4.43
CA ILE A 183 -19.82 8.81 -3.47
C ILE A 183 -20.22 8.47 -2.02
N ILE A 184 -21.48 8.71 -1.63
CA ILE A 184 -21.96 8.46 -0.26
C ILE A 184 -21.82 6.99 0.15
N LYS A 185 -21.94 6.07 -0.81
CA LYS A 185 -21.76 4.64 -0.54
C LYS A 185 -20.30 4.36 -0.20
N CYS A 186 -19.37 4.90 -1.00
CA CYS A 186 -17.94 4.80 -0.75
C CYS A 186 -17.56 5.42 0.59
N LEU A 187 -18.02 6.65 0.91
CA LEU A 187 -17.68 7.33 2.17
C LEU A 187 -18.18 6.57 3.41
N LYS A 188 -19.38 5.98 3.35
CA LYS A 188 -19.91 5.14 4.45
C LYS A 188 -19.05 3.91 4.68
N SER A 189 -18.72 3.19 3.62
CA SER A 189 -17.85 2.02 3.69
C SER A 189 -16.44 2.39 4.17
N ILE A 190 -15.91 3.53 3.73
CA ILE A 190 -14.64 4.05 4.25
C ILE A 190 -14.73 4.30 5.75
N LYS A 191 -15.76 4.99 6.24
CA LYS A 191 -15.94 5.26 7.67
C LYS A 191 -15.95 3.98 8.52
N GLU A 192 -16.64 2.96 8.05
CA GLU A 192 -16.77 1.67 8.75
C GLU A 192 -15.46 0.89 8.79
N TYR A 193 -14.72 0.85 7.69
CA TYR A 193 -13.54 -0.03 7.54
C TYR A 193 -12.20 0.70 7.66
N ALA A 194 -12.17 2.03 7.72
CA ALA A 194 -10.94 2.84 7.69
C ALA A 194 -9.87 2.36 8.67
N PHE A 195 -10.29 1.89 9.84
CA PHE A 195 -9.39 1.51 10.92
C PHE A 195 -9.56 0.08 11.42
N CYS A 196 -10.12 -0.81 10.60
CA CYS A 196 -10.35 -2.21 10.97
C CYS A 196 -9.04 -3.04 11.03
N ALA A 197 -8.10 -2.78 10.12
CA ALA A 197 -6.82 -3.48 10.05
C ALA A 197 -5.64 -2.69 10.66
N SER A 198 -5.78 -1.35 10.79
CA SER A 198 -4.72 -0.47 11.29
C SER A 198 -5.30 0.74 12.01
N PRO A 199 -4.73 1.18 13.14
CA PRO A 199 -5.17 2.41 13.81
C PRO A 199 -4.58 3.68 13.19
N TYR A 200 -3.58 3.55 12.31
CA TYR A 200 -2.90 4.68 11.69
C TYR A 200 -3.77 5.39 10.64
N PRO A 201 -3.41 6.63 10.27
CA PRO A 201 -4.23 7.49 9.43
C PRO A 201 -4.62 6.83 8.10
N LEU A 202 -5.75 7.26 7.55
CA LEU A 202 -6.15 6.93 6.18
C LEU A 202 -6.11 8.20 5.33
N VAL A 203 -5.43 8.17 4.19
CA VAL A 203 -5.48 9.25 3.19
C VAL A 203 -6.50 8.90 2.11
N ILE A 204 -7.40 9.82 1.82
CA ILE A 204 -8.30 9.73 0.66
C ILE A 204 -7.77 10.72 -0.38
N THR A 205 -7.34 10.18 -1.52
CA THR A 205 -6.97 10.99 -2.68
C THR A 205 -8.21 11.21 -3.53
N LEU A 206 -8.60 12.47 -3.70
CA LEU A 206 -9.74 12.83 -4.55
C LEU A 206 -9.22 13.35 -5.88
N GLU A 207 -9.61 12.70 -6.98
CA GLU A 207 -9.50 13.27 -8.31
C GLU A 207 -10.79 14.04 -8.60
N ASP A 208 -10.69 15.35 -8.74
CA ASP A 208 -11.83 16.26 -8.68
C ASP A 208 -12.14 16.83 -10.07
N HIS A 209 -13.29 16.41 -10.61
CA HIS A 209 -13.85 16.87 -11.89
C HIS A 209 -15.17 17.62 -11.69
N LEU A 210 -15.38 18.19 -10.51
CA LEU A 210 -16.65 18.77 -10.08
C LEU A 210 -16.70 20.28 -10.31
N THR A 211 -17.93 20.80 -10.44
CA THR A 211 -18.22 22.23 -10.34
C THR A 211 -18.13 22.72 -8.89
N PRO A 212 -17.96 24.04 -8.63
CA PRO A 212 -17.82 24.57 -7.28
C PRO A 212 -18.98 24.24 -6.32
N ASP A 213 -20.23 24.18 -6.82
CA ASP A 213 -21.40 23.80 -6.02
C ASP A 213 -21.36 22.31 -5.61
N LEU A 214 -20.87 21.44 -6.50
CA LEU A 214 -20.68 20.02 -6.20
C LEU A 214 -19.46 19.79 -5.28
N GLN A 215 -18.41 20.61 -5.38
CA GLN A 215 -17.30 20.61 -4.42
C GLN A 215 -17.77 20.96 -3.01
N ALA A 216 -18.61 21.99 -2.86
CA ALA A 216 -19.22 22.35 -1.58
C ALA A 216 -20.06 21.18 -1.01
N LYS A 217 -20.83 20.52 -1.89
CA LYS A 217 -21.59 19.33 -1.51
C LYS A 217 -20.68 18.19 -1.06
N VAL A 218 -19.55 17.95 -1.71
CA VAL A 218 -18.54 16.98 -1.25
C VAL A 218 -17.98 17.38 0.12
N ALA A 219 -17.66 18.65 0.34
CA ALA A 219 -17.19 19.15 1.64
C ALA A 219 -18.21 18.85 2.75
N GLU A 220 -19.49 19.16 2.54
CA GLU A 220 -20.58 18.84 3.46
C GLU A 220 -20.65 17.32 3.72
N MET A 221 -20.59 16.50 2.67
CA MET A 221 -20.65 15.04 2.76
C MET A 221 -19.47 14.47 3.55
N LEU A 222 -18.26 14.99 3.36
CA LEU A 222 -17.05 14.59 4.09
C LEU A 222 -17.18 14.93 5.57
N VAL A 223 -17.53 16.17 5.91
CA VAL A 223 -17.71 16.63 7.29
C VAL A 223 -18.81 15.83 7.99
N LYS A 224 -19.97 15.65 7.34
CA LYS A 224 -21.10 14.90 7.89
C LYS A 224 -20.80 13.42 8.08
N THR A 225 -20.07 12.82 7.15
CA THR A 225 -19.76 11.39 7.21
C THR A 225 -18.67 11.11 8.25
N PHE A 226 -17.54 11.82 8.18
CA PHE A 226 -16.38 11.51 9.01
C PHE A 226 -16.35 12.23 10.36
N GLY A 227 -16.97 13.41 10.47
CA GLY A 227 -17.01 14.19 11.72
C GLY A 227 -15.62 14.31 12.34
N ASN A 228 -15.50 13.90 13.61
CA ASN A 228 -14.24 13.96 14.37
C ASN A 228 -13.11 13.05 13.82
N LEU A 229 -13.41 12.13 12.90
CA LEU A 229 -12.37 11.35 12.22
C LEU A 229 -11.66 12.18 11.16
N LEU A 230 -12.30 13.19 10.57
CA LEU A 230 -11.67 14.06 9.58
C LEU A 230 -10.57 14.90 10.25
N TYR A 231 -9.39 14.94 9.64
CA TYR A 231 -8.33 15.85 10.02
C TYR A 231 -8.38 17.10 9.15
N ILE A 232 -8.37 18.26 9.82
CA ILE A 232 -8.29 19.58 9.22
C ILE A 232 -7.03 20.23 9.80
N PRO A 233 -6.10 20.69 8.96
CA PRO A 233 -4.84 21.28 9.43
C PRO A 233 -5.10 22.58 10.17
N SER A 234 -4.36 22.84 11.26
CA SER A 234 -4.46 24.09 12.03
C SER A 234 -3.79 25.29 11.36
N SER A 235 -2.96 25.03 10.33
CA SER A 235 -2.22 26.05 9.56
C SER A 235 -2.02 25.59 8.12
N ASP A 236 -2.04 26.53 7.17
CA ASP A 236 -1.72 26.32 5.75
C ASP A 236 -0.91 27.54 5.24
N PRO A 237 0.33 27.37 4.71
CA PRO A 237 1.02 26.11 4.43
C PRO A 237 1.51 25.37 5.68
N ILE A 238 1.68 24.05 5.53
CA ILE A 238 2.41 23.22 6.48
C ILE A 238 3.89 23.12 6.07
N ASN A 239 4.79 23.31 7.04
CA ASN A 239 6.24 23.27 6.81
C ASN A 239 6.79 21.84 6.86
N GLU A 240 6.08 20.93 7.53
CA GLU A 240 6.40 19.52 7.69
C GLU A 240 5.10 18.70 7.82
N PHE A 241 5.12 17.46 7.33
CA PHE A 241 3.97 16.57 7.51
C PHE A 241 3.87 16.05 8.95
N PRO A 242 2.66 15.94 9.52
CA PRO A 242 2.48 15.30 10.81
C PRO A 242 2.86 13.81 10.76
N SER A 243 3.05 13.21 11.94
CA SER A 243 3.42 11.79 12.05
C SER A 243 2.22 10.86 12.01
N PRO A 244 2.38 9.61 11.54
CA PRO A 244 1.32 8.60 11.63
C PRO A 244 0.76 8.43 13.04
N GLU A 245 1.61 8.45 14.07
CA GLU A 245 1.21 8.35 15.47
C GLU A 245 0.33 9.54 15.92
N SER A 246 0.72 10.77 15.58
CA SER A 246 -0.03 11.97 15.97
C SER A 246 -1.44 12.04 15.38
N LEU A 247 -1.67 11.37 14.25
CA LEU A 247 -2.93 11.37 13.51
C LEU A 247 -3.67 10.03 13.60
N MET A 248 -3.38 9.18 14.59
CA MET A 248 -4.11 7.93 14.77
C MET A 248 -5.63 8.14 14.74
N LYS A 249 -6.31 7.24 14.03
CA LYS A 249 -7.77 7.27 13.78
C LYS A 249 -8.25 8.52 13.03
N LYS A 250 -7.38 9.19 12.27
CA LYS A 250 -7.76 10.30 11.38
C LYS A 250 -7.84 9.92 9.90
N ILE A 251 -8.74 10.60 9.21
CA ILE A 251 -8.94 10.57 7.77
C ILE A 251 -8.45 11.90 7.21
N ILE A 252 -7.59 11.83 6.20
CA ILE A 252 -6.88 12.98 5.62
C ILE A 252 -7.30 13.11 4.16
N ILE A 253 -7.65 14.31 3.72
CA ILE A 253 -7.98 14.58 2.33
C ILE A 253 -6.75 15.08 1.58
N SER A 254 -6.50 14.49 0.41
CA SER A 254 -5.44 14.91 -0.49
C SER A 254 -5.96 15.12 -1.90
N THR A 255 -5.91 16.36 -2.38
CA THR A 255 -6.37 16.71 -3.73
C THR A 255 -5.71 18.01 -4.19
N LYS A 256 -5.96 18.41 -5.43
CA LYS A 256 -5.52 19.69 -5.96
C LYS A 256 -6.38 20.81 -5.35
N PRO A 257 -5.81 21.96 -5.00
CA PRO A 257 -6.61 23.13 -4.66
C PRO A 257 -7.54 23.52 -5.82
N PRO A 258 -8.80 23.95 -5.55
CA PRO A 258 -9.72 24.43 -6.59
C PRO A 258 -9.15 25.56 -7.44
N GLU A 259 -9.50 25.61 -8.72
CA GLU A 259 -9.00 26.61 -9.67
C GLU A 259 -9.43 28.04 -9.29
N GLU A 260 -10.65 28.21 -8.78
CA GLU A 260 -11.19 29.47 -8.30
C GLU A 260 -10.36 30.02 -7.13
N TYR A 261 -9.90 29.13 -6.24
CA TYR A 261 -9.02 29.50 -5.14
C TYR A 261 -7.66 29.98 -5.66
N LYS A 262 -7.10 29.33 -6.69
CA LYS A 262 -5.87 29.81 -7.34
C LYS A 262 -6.08 31.19 -7.95
N LYS A 263 -7.19 31.41 -8.68
CA LYS A 263 -7.54 32.72 -9.26
C LYS A 263 -7.69 33.81 -8.19
N PHE A 264 -8.27 33.48 -7.04
CA PHE A 264 -8.37 34.39 -5.89
C PHE A 264 -7.01 34.79 -5.30
N LEU A 265 -6.08 33.84 -5.15
CA LEU A 265 -4.74 34.16 -4.68
C LEU A 265 -4.03 35.10 -5.67
N LYS A 266 -4.17 34.86 -6.98
CA LYS A 266 -3.63 35.74 -8.03
C LYS A 266 -4.21 37.16 -7.96
N SER A 267 -5.51 37.30 -7.70
CA SER A 267 -6.16 38.62 -7.63
C SER A 267 -5.79 39.41 -6.37
N LYS A 268 -5.57 38.74 -5.24
CA LYS A 268 -5.05 39.38 -4.01
C LYS A 268 -3.61 39.86 -4.15
N ASP A 269 -2.75 39.11 -4.86
CA ASP A 269 -1.37 39.54 -5.12
C ASP A 269 -1.28 40.77 -6.01
N ASN A 270 -2.12 40.87 -7.04
CA ASN A 270 -2.16 42.06 -7.89
C ASN A 270 -2.63 43.33 -7.15
N GLN A 271 -3.26 43.21 -5.97
CA GLN A 271 -3.68 44.34 -5.14
C GLN A 271 -2.69 44.69 -4.01
N ASN A 272 -1.75 43.81 -3.68
CA ASN A 272 -0.72 44.05 -2.67
C ASN A 272 0.67 44.14 -3.32
N ILE A 273 1.20 45.36 -3.43
CA ILE A 273 2.65 45.58 -3.67
C ILE A 273 3.38 45.24 -2.36
N ASN A 274 3.53 43.96 -2.07
CA ASN A 274 4.54 43.40 -1.18
C ASN A 274 4.61 41.89 -1.43
N GLY A 275 5.66 41.47 -2.14
CA GLY A 275 5.83 40.12 -2.65
C GLY A 275 5.93 39.07 -1.56
N GLY A 276 5.16 37.98 -1.74
CA GLY A 276 5.22 36.79 -0.89
C GLY A 276 4.43 35.57 -1.39
N LEU A 277 3.50 35.71 -2.35
CA LEU A 277 2.60 34.62 -2.78
C LEU A 277 2.85 34.12 -4.23
N ALA A 278 4.00 34.45 -4.82
CA ALA A 278 4.29 34.30 -6.25
C ALA A 278 4.27 32.85 -6.82
N ASN A 279 4.22 31.79 -6.01
CA ASN A 279 4.41 30.42 -6.51
C ASN A 279 3.12 29.58 -6.66
N LEU A 280 1.93 30.17 -6.46
CA LEU A 280 0.64 29.47 -6.65
C LEU A 280 -0.06 29.87 -7.96
N ALA A 281 0.58 30.72 -8.76
CA ALA A 281 -0.09 31.61 -9.70
C ALA A 281 0.13 31.34 -11.21
N GLU A 282 1.00 30.43 -11.64
CA GLU A 282 1.22 30.23 -13.08
C GLU A 282 0.46 29.02 -13.64
N GLU A 283 -0.54 29.31 -14.48
CA GLU A 283 -1.30 28.34 -15.27
C GLU A 283 -2.04 29.11 -16.38
N GLY A 284 -1.66 28.88 -17.64
CA GLY A 284 -2.20 29.57 -18.81
C GLY A 284 -2.27 28.68 -20.06
N SER A 285 -3.50 28.35 -20.43
CA SER A 285 -4.15 28.21 -21.76
C SER A 285 -3.49 27.56 -23.00
N LEU A 286 -4.19 26.53 -23.50
CA LEU A 286 -4.64 26.27 -24.89
C LEU A 286 -3.74 25.49 -25.89
N ARG A 287 -4.18 24.27 -26.27
CA ARG A 287 -4.94 23.86 -27.50
C ARG A 287 -4.54 22.46 -28.04
N ARG A 288 -5.56 21.63 -28.26
CA ARG A 288 -5.51 20.23 -28.75
C ARG A 288 -5.09 20.08 -30.22
N ILE A 289 -4.28 19.04 -30.50
CA ILE A 289 -4.45 18.11 -31.64
C ILE A 289 -4.11 16.69 -31.16
N ASP A 290 -5.08 15.77 -31.24
CA ASP A 290 -4.89 14.33 -31.04
C ASP A 290 -4.00 13.75 -32.14
N SER A 291 -2.86 13.18 -31.76
CA SER A 291 -2.25 12.03 -32.43
C SER A 291 -1.10 11.50 -31.58
N ASN A 292 -1.18 10.22 -31.22
CA ASN A 292 -0.01 9.44 -30.87
C ASN A 292 0.97 9.50 -32.04
N ALA A 293 2.14 10.08 -31.83
CA ALA A 293 3.31 9.90 -32.66
C ALA A 293 4.48 9.45 -31.79
N GLU A 294 5.23 8.50 -32.33
CA GLU A 294 6.39 7.86 -31.74
C GLU A 294 7.50 8.83 -31.33
N GLU A 295 8.37 8.30 -30.47
CA GLU A 295 9.63 8.83 -29.94
C GLU A 295 10.33 9.92 -30.78
N SER A 296 10.71 11.00 -30.11
CA SER A 296 11.84 11.83 -30.51
C SER A 296 12.64 12.25 -29.26
N ASP A 297 13.94 12.03 -29.36
CA ASP A 297 14.98 12.25 -28.35
C ASP A 297 14.99 13.67 -27.74
N GLY A 298 15.27 13.73 -26.43
CA GLY A 298 16.17 14.76 -25.89
C GLY A 298 15.58 16.01 -25.25
N LYS A 299 14.34 16.01 -24.74
CA LYS A 299 13.87 17.14 -23.89
C LYS A 299 13.47 16.67 -22.49
N ASP A 300 14.09 17.27 -21.48
CA ASP A 300 13.76 17.17 -20.03
C ASP A 300 12.40 17.83 -19.68
N GLU A 301 11.52 17.97 -20.66
CA GLU A 301 10.17 18.51 -20.52
C GLU A 301 9.23 17.32 -20.27
N LEU A 302 8.35 17.47 -19.27
CA LEU A 302 7.35 16.47 -18.99
C LEU A 302 6.17 16.67 -19.95
N ASP A 303 5.88 15.66 -20.76
CA ASP A 303 4.66 15.64 -21.57
C ASP A 303 3.43 15.65 -20.64
N ASP A 304 2.72 16.77 -20.64
CA ASP A 304 1.43 16.95 -19.99
C ASP A 304 0.31 16.45 -20.91
N GLN A 305 0.05 15.14 -20.90
CA GLN A 305 -1.15 14.55 -21.50
C GLN A 305 -2.12 14.22 -20.38
N ASP A 306 -3.04 15.14 -20.09
CA ASP A 306 -4.36 14.93 -19.47
C ASP A 306 -4.97 16.33 -19.17
N GLU A 307 -5.88 16.80 -20.04
CA GLU A 307 -6.66 18.03 -19.81
C GLU A 307 -8.16 17.73 -19.65
N ASP A 308 -8.65 18.00 -18.44
CA ASP A 308 -10.05 18.27 -18.16
C ASP A 308 -10.38 19.71 -18.58
N SER A 309 -11.29 19.86 -19.54
CA SER A 309 -12.00 21.12 -19.72
C SER A 309 -13.42 20.85 -20.19
N SER A 310 -14.38 21.29 -19.38
CA SER A 310 -15.73 21.63 -19.83
C SER A 310 -15.87 23.14 -19.73
N ASP A 311 -15.67 23.83 -20.85
CA ASP A 311 -16.13 25.21 -21.01
C ASP A 311 -17.66 25.17 -21.22
N GLU A 312 -18.43 25.27 -20.14
CA GLU A 312 -19.84 25.66 -20.20
C GLU A 312 -20.12 26.76 -19.15
N ASP A 313 -20.63 27.89 -19.65
CA ASP A 313 -21.18 29.09 -19.01
C ASP A 313 -21.01 29.29 -17.48
N ASP A 314 -20.23 30.33 -17.15
CA ASP A 314 -19.92 30.87 -15.82
C ASP A 314 -21.17 31.13 -14.93
N PRO A 315 -21.42 30.29 -13.91
CA PRO A 315 -22.29 30.66 -12.81
C PRO A 315 -21.45 31.44 -11.79
N LYS A 316 -21.74 32.75 -11.65
CA LYS A 316 -21.24 33.71 -10.64
C LYS A 316 -20.37 33.09 -9.53
N PHE A 317 -19.10 33.49 -9.50
CA PHE A 317 -18.14 33.31 -8.41
C PHE A 317 -18.77 33.31 -7.00
N GLN A 318 -18.78 32.15 -6.32
CA GLN A 318 -19.20 32.01 -4.92
C GLN A 318 -17.97 31.76 -4.05
N GLN A 319 -17.48 32.82 -3.42
CA GLN A 319 -16.23 32.81 -2.66
C GLN A 319 -16.25 31.89 -1.43
N GLU A 320 -17.41 31.75 -0.78
CA GLU A 320 -17.54 31.01 0.48
C GLU A 320 -17.43 29.48 0.28
N THR A 321 -18.00 28.95 -0.80
CA THR A 321 -18.04 27.51 -1.08
C THR A 321 -16.69 26.92 -1.49
N ALA A 322 -15.91 27.65 -2.30
CA ALA A 322 -14.55 27.24 -2.67
C ALA A 322 -13.59 27.21 -1.47
N CYS A 323 -13.85 28.03 -0.45
CA CYS A 323 -13.07 28.07 0.78
C CYS A 323 -13.31 26.82 1.65
N GLU A 324 -14.56 26.39 1.85
CA GLU A 324 -14.88 25.24 2.71
C GLU A 324 -14.23 23.94 2.22
N TYR A 325 -14.35 23.63 0.93
CA TYR A 325 -13.72 22.44 0.36
C TYR A 325 -12.19 22.50 0.44
N ARG A 326 -11.61 23.70 0.23
CA ARG A 326 -10.17 23.94 0.30
C ARG A 326 -9.60 23.77 1.71
N GLU A 327 -10.34 24.15 2.74
CA GLU A 327 -9.94 24.01 4.15
C GLU A 327 -9.79 22.54 4.58
N LEU A 328 -10.55 21.63 3.96
CA LEU A 328 -10.45 20.19 4.24
C LEU A 328 -9.18 19.55 3.65
N ILE A 329 -8.52 20.20 2.68
CA ILE A 329 -7.37 19.64 1.99
C ILE A 329 -6.13 19.77 2.88
N THR A 330 -5.60 18.64 3.35
CA THR A 330 -4.37 18.61 4.15
C THR A 330 -3.13 18.44 3.29
N ILE A 331 -3.19 17.57 2.28
CA ILE A 331 -2.04 17.26 1.41
C ILE A 331 -2.34 17.79 0.01
N HIS A 332 -1.78 18.95 -0.32
CA HIS A 332 -1.93 19.56 -1.63
C HIS A 332 -1.22 18.76 -2.71
N ALA A 333 -2.01 18.25 -3.65
CA ALA A 333 -1.52 17.63 -4.86
C ALA A 333 -1.09 18.69 -5.88
N GLY A 334 0.11 18.55 -6.42
CA GLY A 334 0.57 19.28 -7.60
C GLY A 334 0.81 18.34 -8.78
N LYS A 335 0.67 18.87 -9.99
CA LYS A 335 1.28 18.30 -11.20
C LYS A 335 2.69 18.89 -11.36
N PRO A 336 3.67 18.10 -11.82
CA PRO A 336 4.94 18.69 -12.23
C PRO A 336 4.69 19.61 -13.43
N LYS A 337 5.35 20.76 -13.47
CA LYS A 337 5.26 21.71 -14.59
C LYS A 337 6.64 22.22 -14.95
N GLY A 338 6.82 22.53 -16.23
CA GLY A 338 8.11 22.97 -16.76
C GLY A 338 9.15 21.85 -16.72
N HIS A 339 10.41 22.23 -16.52
CA HIS A 339 11.49 21.27 -16.42
C HIS A 339 11.36 20.42 -15.16
N LEU A 340 11.62 19.12 -15.28
CA LEU A 340 11.52 18.17 -14.18
C LEU A 340 12.33 18.60 -12.95
N LYS A 341 13.51 19.20 -13.15
CA LYS A 341 14.36 19.71 -12.07
C LYS A 341 13.66 20.76 -11.20
N ASP A 342 12.87 21.64 -11.81
CA ASP A 342 12.11 22.68 -11.10
C ASP A 342 10.92 22.06 -10.35
N ALA A 343 10.25 21.08 -10.98
CA ALA A 343 9.19 20.32 -10.34
C ALA A 343 9.68 19.52 -9.11
N LEU A 344 10.94 19.09 -9.09
CA LEU A 344 11.56 18.35 -7.98
C LEU A 344 12.24 19.25 -6.93
N LYS A 345 12.26 20.57 -7.13
CA LYS A 345 12.85 21.51 -6.16
C LYS A 345 12.18 21.40 -4.80
N VAL A 346 12.99 21.35 -3.74
CA VAL A 346 12.52 21.31 -2.35
C VAL A 346 12.40 22.73 -1.81
N ASP A 347 11.22 23.05 -1.29
CA ASP A 347 10.96 24.28 -0.55
C ASP A 347 11.23 24.04 0.95
N PRO A 348 12.14 24.80 1.60
CA PRO A 348 12.47 24.62 3.01
C PRO A 348 11.34 25.02 3.96
N ASP A 349 10.37 25.82 3.50
CA ASP A 349 9.29 26.35 4.34
C ASP A 349 7.93 25.71 4.03
N LYS A 350 7.86 24.83 3.02
CA LYS A 350 6.60 24.19 2.63
C LYS A 350 6.79 22.74 2.23
N VAL A 351 5.82 21.89 2.59
CA VAL A 351 5.69 20.54 2.01
C VAL A 351 4.63 20.51 0.91
N ARG A 352 4.84 19.63 -0.08
CA ARG A 352 3.90 19.36 -1.16
C ARG A 352 3.87 17.88 -1.53
N ARG A 353 2.85 17.50 -2.31
CA ARG A 353 2.77 16.20 -2.97
C ARG A 353 2.90 16.37 -4.47
N LEU A 354 3.74 15.55 -5.11
CA LEU A 354 3.82 15.40 -6.55
C LEU A 354 3.26 14.05 -6.98
N SER A 355 2.58 13.98 -8.13
CA SER A 355 2.15 12.73 -8.74
C SER A 355 2.85 12.54 -10.10
N LEU A 356 3.44 11.36 -10.33
CA LEU A 356 4.05 10.97 -11.60
C LEU A 356 3.49 9.62 -12.07
N SER A 357 3.25 9.46 -13.36
CA SER A 357 3.06 8.12 -13.93
C SER A 357 4.35 7.30 -13.81
N GLU A 358 4.25 5.97 -13.88
CA GLU A 358 5.43 5.08 -13.88
C GLU A 358 6.46 5.46 -14.97
N THR A 359 5.99 5.94 -16.13
CA THR A 359 6.82 6.36 -17.26
C THR A 359 7.56 7.66 -16.95
N GLN A 360 6.86 8.65 -16.37
CA GLN A 360 7.46 9.91 -15.93
C GLN A 360 8.47 9.67 -14.81
N LEU A 361 8.17 8.76 -13.86
CA LEU A 361 9.13 8.35 -12.85
C LEU A 361 10.39 7.75 -13.49
N ALA A 362 10.26 6.83 -14.45
CA ALA A 362 11.40 6.19 -15.09
C ALA A 362 12.33 7.23 -15.75
N LYS A 363 11.76 8.19 -16.49
CA LYS A 363 12.49 9.34 -17.04
C LYS A 363 13.16 10.15 -15.93
N ALA A 364 12.44 10.45 -14.85
CA ALA A 364 12.95 11.25 -13.76
C ALA A 364 14.09 10.61 -12.98
N THR A 365 14.02 9.30 -12.73
CA THR A 365 15.07 8.56 -12.04
C THR A 365 16.31 8.38 -12.90
N ALA A 366 16.14 8.29 -14.23
CA ALA A 366 17.27 8.17 -15.16
C ALA A 366 18.07 9.47 -15.26
N SER A 367 17.40 10.62 -15.34
CA SER A 367 18.07 11.91 -15.55
C SER A 367 18.34 12.68 -14.24
N HIS A 368 17.51 12.51 -13.22
CA HIS A 368 17.46 13.36 -12.01
C HIS A 368 17.31 12.56 -10.70
N GLY A 369 17.82 11.31 -10.64
CA GLY A 369 17.60 10.40 -9.50
C GLY A 369 17.95 10.98 -8.11
N ALA A 370 19.03 11.74 -8.00
CA ALA A 370 19.42 12.40 -6.75
C ALA A 370 18.40 13.46 -6.30
N ASP A 371 17.82 14.22 -7.25
CA ASP A 371 16.80 15.22 -6.95
C ASP A 371 15.47 14.57 -6.55
N VAL A 372 15.12 13.43 -7.14
CA VAL A 372 13.97 12.62 -6.69
C VAL A 372 14.15 12.18 -5.23
N ILE A 373 15.33 11.70 -4.85
CA ILE A 373 15.60 11.28 -3.47
C ILE A 373 15.53 12.47 -2.50
N ARG A 374 16.16 13.60 -2.83
CA ARG A 374 16.05 14.83 -2.02
C ARG A 374 14.60 15.29 -1.88
N PHE A 375 13.83 15.24 -2.96
CA PHE A 375 12.42 15.59 -2.93
C PHE A 375 11.65 14.72 -1.93
N THR A 376 11.83 13.40 -1.97
CA THR A 376 11.08 12.47 -1.12
C THR A 376 11.50 12.47 0.35
N GLN A 377 12.63 13.09 0.73
CA GLN A 377 12.99 13.24 2.15
C GLN A 377 11.94 14.09 2.89
N LYS A 378 11.54 15.21 2.30
CA LYS A 378 10.60 16.16 2.90
C LYS A 378 9.19 16.12 2.30
N ASN A 379 9.08 15.87 1.00
CA ASN A 379 7.83 15.89 0.26
C ASN A 379 7.28 14.47 0.01
N ILE A 380 6.04 14.38 -0.45
CA ILE A 380 5.43 13.10 -0.85
C ILE A 380 5.47 12.96 -2.37
N LEU A 381 5.97 11.83 -2.86
CA LEU A 381 5.86 11.43 -4.26
C LEU A 381 4.85 10.29 -4.38
N ARG A 382 3.79 10.52 -5.16
CA ARG A 382 2.84 9.51 -5.62
C ARG A 382 3.24 9.03 -7.00
N VAL A 383 3.26 7.71 -7.18
CA VAL A 383 3.53 7.07 -8.48
C VAL A 383 2.32 6.21 -8.85
N TYR A 384 1.84 6.30 -10.08
CA TYR A 384 0.65 5.57 -10.52
C TYR A 384 0.84 4.84 -11.85
N PRO A 385 0.05 3.77 -12.12
CA PRO A 385 0.11 3.02 -13.37
C PRO A 385 -0.22 3.91 -14.57
N LYS A 386 0.48 3.73 -15.71
CA LYS A 386 0.14 4.44 -16.95
C LYS A 386 -1.21 4.00 -17.53
N GLY A 387 -1.90 4.90 -18.23
CA GLY A 387 -3.23 4.65 -18.81
C GLY A 387 -3.32 3.48 -19.79
N THR A 388 -2.21 3.11 -20.46
CA THR A 388 -2.19 1.93 -21.36
C THR A 388 -2.34 0.59 -20.64
N ARG A 389 -2.30 0.57 -19.30
CA ARG A 389 -2.58 -0.62 -18.47
C ARG A 389 -4.08 -0.84 -18.30
N ILE A 390 -4.80 -0.91 -19.41
CA ILE A 390 -6.27 -1.04 -19.44
C ILE A 390 -6.80 -2.27 -18.70
N ASN A 391 -5.99 -3.35 -18.62
CA ASN A 391 -6.32 -4.57 -17.88
C ASN A 391 -6.04 -4.49 -16.38
N SER A 392 -5.71 -3.31 -15.86
CA SER A 392 -5.37 -3.09 -14.45
C SER A 392 -4.15 -3.88 -13.96
N SER A 393 -3.18 -4.12 -14.86
CA SER A 393 -1.86 -4.60 -14.47
C SER A 393 -1.08 -3.54 -13.68
N ASN A 394 -0.05 -3.97 -12.96
CA ASN A 394 0.82 -3.11 -12.17
C ASN A 394 2.26 -3.11 -12.67
N TYR A 395 3.00 -2.06 -12.30
CA TYR A 395 4.41 -1.85 -12.61
C TYR A 395 5.31 -2.38 -11.50
N ASP A 396 6.62 -2.53 -11.75
CA ASP A 396 7.57 -2.93 -10.71
C ASP A 396 7.75 -1.78 -9.70
N PRO A 397 7.45 -1.97 -8.41
CA PRO A 397 7.53 -0.88 -7.43
C PRO A 397 8.97 -0.52 -7.06
N MET A 398 9.96 -1.36 -7.40
CA MET A 398 11.33 -1.20 -6.91
C MET A 398 11.96 0.13 -7.32
N ASN A 399 11.79 0.58 -8.57
CA ASN A 399 12.34 1.87 -9.00
C ASN A 399 11.78 3.05 -8.17
N ALA A 400 10.51 2.98 -7.78
CA ALA A 400 9.88 4.01 -6.95
C ALA A 400 10.40 3.97 -5.51
N TRP A 401 10.45 2.79 -4.89
CA TRP A 401 10.91 2.63 -3.51
C TRP A 401 12.40 2.90 -3.34
N THR A 402 13.27 2.50 -4.27
CA THR A 402 14.71 2.79 -4.17
C THR A 402 15.02 4.29 -4.24
N HIS A 403 14.11 5.08 -4.82
CA HIS A 403 14.19 6.54 -4.84
C HIS A 403 13.33 7.22 -3.76
N GLY A 404 12.78 6.45 -2.82
CA GLY A 404 12.09 6.96 -1.63
C GLY A 404 10.64 7.39 -1.82
N ALA A 405 10.01 7.10 -2.97
CA ALA A 405 8.62 7.43 -3.22
C ALA A 405 7.68 6.71 -2.24
N GLN A 406 6.79 7.45 -1.61
CA GLN A 406 5.97 6.98 -0.49
C GLN A 406 4.67 6.33 -0.95
N MET A 407 3.98 6.95 -1.91
CA MET A 407 2.64 6.54 -2.37
C MET A 407 2.76 5.82 -3.71
N VAL A 408 3.21 4.58 -3.68
CA VAL A 408 3.36 3.74 -4.87
C VAL A 408 2.03 3.03 -5.12
N ALA A 409 1.18 3.63 -5.96
CA ALA A 409 -0.22 3.26 -6.15
C ALA A 409 -0.39 2.07 -7.10
N PHE A 410 -1.25 1.12 -6.71
CA PHE A 410 -1.47 -0.13 -7.42
C PHE A 410 -2.96 -0.43 -7.61
N ASN A 411 -3.30 -1.02 -8.74
CA ASN A 411 -4.60 -1.61 -9.01
C ASN A 411 -4.79 -2.86 -8.12
N MET A 412 -5.57 -2.71 -7.05
CA MET A 412 -5.76 -3.73 -6.00
C MET A 412 -6.63 -4.92 -6.44
N GLN A 413 -7.40 -4.73 -7.50
CA GLN A 413 -8.25 -5.72 -8.15
C GLN A 413 -7.47 -6.66 -9.09
N GLY A 414 -6.19 -6.39 -9.36
CA GLY A 414 -5.32 -7.23 -10.18
C GLY A 414 -4.81 -8.50 -9.47
N HIS A 415 -4.04 -9.31 -10.20
CA HIS A 415 -3.44 -10.56 -9.70
C HIS A 415 -1.99 -10.79 -10.16
N ASP A 416 -1.28 -9.73 -10.56
CA ASP A 416 0.07 -9.85 -11.10
C ASP A 416 1.16 -10.05 -10.02
N LYS A 417 2.40 -10.25 -10.47
CA LYS A 417 3.58 -10.44 -9.60
C LYS A 417 3.85 -9.19 -8.74
N ALA A 418 3.71 -8.00 -9.31
CA ALA A 418 4.07 -6.78 -8.63
C ALA A 418 3.10 -6.51 -7.47
N LEU A 419 1.80 -6.76 -7.64
CA LEU A 419 0.82 -6.63 -6.57
C LEU A 419 1.11 -7.60 -5.42
N ARG A 420 1.53 -8.84 -5.71
CA ARG A 420 1.96 -9.79 -4.67
C ARG A 420 3.21 -9.32 -3.93
N LEU A 421 4.17 -8.74 -4.64
CA LEU A 421 5.38 -8.16 -4.04
C LEU A 421 5.01 -7.03 -3.08
N MET A 422 4.12 -6.14 -3.51
CA MET A 422 3.66 -5.03 -2.69
C MET A 422 2.82 -5.48 -1.49
N GLN A 423 1.91 -6.43 -1.67
CA GLN A 423 1.19 -7.06 -0.56
C GLN A 423 2.15 -7.68 0.45
N GLY A 424 3.19 -8.40 -0.01
CA GLY A 424 4.22 -8.98 0.85
C GLY A 424 5.02 -7.92 1.61
N PHE A 425 5.44 -6.85 0.93
CA PHE A 425 6.18 -5.74 1.51
C PHE A 425 5.42 -5.08 2.67
N PHE A 426 4.14 -4.80 2.49
CA PHE A 426 3.32 -4.15 3.53
C PHE A 426 2.82 -5.07 4.63
N ARG A 427 3.15 -6.37 4.61
CA ARG A 427 3.02 -7.19 5.81
C ARG A 427 4.07 -6.83 6.88
N ALA A 428 5.13 -6.11 6.52
CA ALA A 428 6.11 -5.59 7.46
C ALA A 428 5.46 -4.64 8.49
N ASN A 429 6.18 -4.38 9.59
CA ASN A 429 5.75 -3.47 10.65
C ASN A 429 4.33 -3.76 11.19
N GLY A 430 4.04 -5.04 11.44
CA GLY A 430 2.75 -5.49 11.94
C GLY A 430 1.59 -5.37 10.95
N GLY A 431 1.87 -5.26 9.65
CA GLY A 431 0.84 -5.14 8.63
C GLY A 431 0.07 -3.81 8.68
N CYS A 432 0.60 -2.80 9.36
CA CYS A 432 -0.15 -1.59 9.68
C CYS A 432 -0.32 -0.62 8.49
N GLY A 433 0.29 -0.94 7.34
CA GLY A 433 0.22 -0.16 6.10
C GLY A 433 1.19 1.00 6.01
N TYR A 434 2.07 1.17 7.01
CA TYR A 434 3.17 2.13 7.02
C TYR A 434 4.49 1.42 7.32
N VAL A 435 5.50 1.64 6.48
CA VAL A 435 6.85 1.08 6.64
C VAL A 435 7.86 2.23 6.56
N LYS A 436 8.60 2.48 7.64
CA LYS A 436 9.61 3.54 7.70
C LYS A 436 10.69 3.29 6.64
N LYS A 437 11.04 4.35 5.91
CA LYS A 437 12.12 4.32 4.92
C LYS A 437 13.46 4.07 5.62
N PRO A 438 14.40 3.39 4.96
CA PRO A 438 15.76 3.26 5.46
C PRO A 438 16.42 4.63 5.70
N ASP A 439 17.22 4.75 6.77
CA ASP A 439 17.90 5.99 7.17
C ASP A 439 18.72 6.63 6.03
N PHE A 440 19.30 5.83 5.13
CA PHE A 440 20.10 6.34 4.01
C PHE A 440 19.26 7.05 2.92
N LEU A 441 17.93 6.85 2.89
CA LEU A 441 17.01 7.62 2.05
C LEU A 441 16.45 8.85 2.76
N LEU A 442 16.75 9.02 4.05
CA LEU A 442 16.24 10.13 4.88
C LEU A 442 17.30 11.17 5.19
N ARG A 443 18.57 10.89 4.90
CA ARG A 443 19.70 11.76 5.25
C ARG A 443 20.42 12.24 4.00
N THR A 444 20.94 13.47 4.10
CA THR A 444 21.82 14.07 3.11
C THR A 444 23.19 14.23 3.75
N GLY A 445 24.24 13.83 3.02
CA GLY A 445 25.62 13.96 3.46
C GLY A 445 26.06 15.43 3.57
N PRO A 446 27.20 15.71 4.21
CA PRO A 446 27.69 17.07 4.43
C PRO A 446 27.91 17.87 3.14
N ASN A 447 28.15 17.20 2.01
CA ASN A 447 28.34 17.82 0.70
C ASN A 447 27.08 17.78 -0.19
N GLY A 448 25.90 17.53 0.38
CA GLY A 448 24.65 17.42 -0.40
C GLY A 448 24.45 16.07 -1.09
N GLU A 449 25.27 15.08 -0.75
CA GLU A 449 25.25 13.73 -1.33
C GLU A 449 24.08 12.92 -0.78
N VAL A 450 23.44 12.15 -1.66
CA VAL A 450 22.32 11.25 -1.31
C VAL A 450 22.64 9.85 -1.80
N PHE A 451 21.86 8.87 -1.34
CA PHE A 451 21.96 7.50 -1.83
C PHE A 451 21.84 7.46 -3.36
N ASP A 452 22.69 6.67 -4.02
CA ASP A 452 22.60 6.38 -5.45
C ASP A 452 22.18 4.91 -5.64
N PRO A 453 20.94 4.64 -6.13
CA PRO A 453 20.46 3.28 -6.38
C PRO A 453 21.28 2.49 -7.41
N ASN A 454 22.03 3.16 -8.28
CA ASN A 454 22.82 2.54 -9.33
C ASN A 454 24.28 2.33 -8.94
N ALA A 455 24.72 2.86 -7.79
CA ALA A 455 26.07 2.69 -7.31
C ALA A 455 26.34 1.24 -6.90
N SER A 456 27.51 0.72 -7.29
CA SER A 456 27.97 -0.59 -6.83
C SER A 456 28.39 -0.50 -5.37
N MET A 457 27.69 -1.25 -4.50
CA MET A 457 27.93 -1.25 -3.05
C MET A 457 28.60 -2.56 -2.61
N PRO A 458 29.50 -2.53 -1.62
CA PRO A 458 30.14 -3.74 -1.10
C PRO A 458 29.11 -4.66 -0.43
N VAL A 459 29.29 -5.97 -0.63
CA VAL A 459 28.42 -6.99 -0.02
C VAL A 459 28.57 -6.97 1.50
N LYS A 460 27.48 -6.66 2.21
CA LYS A 460 27.45 -6.67 3.69
C LYS A 460 26.99 -8.00 4.29
N LYS A 461 26.09 -8.70 3.60
CA LYS A 461 25.50 -9.97 4.05
C LYS A 461 25.20 -10.86 2.85
N THR A 462 25.30 -12.17 3.04
CA THR A 462 24.93 -13.18 2.05
C THR A 462 23.76 -14.01 2.59
N LEU A 463 22.63 -13.98 1.88
CA LEU A 463 21.48 -14.84 2.19
C LEU A 463 21.65 -16.19 1.47
N LYS A 464 21.54 -17.29 2.21
CA LYS A 464 21.48 -18.65 1.65
C LYS A 464 20.09 -19.21 1.90
N VAL A 465 19.39 -19.59 0.83
CA VAL A 465 18.04 -20.18 0.91
C VAL A 465 18.12 -21.62 0.44
N LYS A 466 17.75 -22.57 1.32
CA LYS A 466 17.60 -23.98 0.99
C LYS A 466 16.13 -24.35 1.11
N VAL A 467 15.52 -24.77 0.01
CA VAL A 467 14.13 -25.24 -0.03
C VAL A 467 14.13 -26.73 0.26
N TYR A 468 13.51 -27.13 1.36
CA TYR A 468 13.43 -28.54 1.76
C TYR A 468 12.21 -29.24 1.19
N MET A 469 11.03 -28.67 1.42
CA MET A 469 9.76 -29.23 0.99
C MET A 469 8.65 -28.18 0.96
N GLY A 470 7.56 -28.49 0.27
CA GLY A 470 6.27 -27.82 0.41
C GLY A 470 5.21 -28.82 0.88
N ASP A 471 4.40 -28.43 1.85
CA ASP A 471 3.24 -29.21 2.31
C ASP A 471 1.99 -28.33 2.32
N GLY A 472 0.82 -28.93 2.09
CA GLY A 472 -0.47 -28.28 2.32
C GLY A 472 -1.34 -28.00 1.09
N TRP A 473 -0.81 -28.16 -0.14
CA TRP A 473 -1.60 -27.98 -1.38
C TRP A 473 -2.91 -28.79 -1.39
N ARG A 474 -2.91 -29.96 -0.77
CA ARG A 474 -4.08 -30.85 -0.66
C ARG A 474 -5.21 -30.30 0.20
N MET A 475 -4.92 -29.33 1.06
CA MET A 475 -5.87 -28.74 2.02
C MET A 475 -6.64 -27.60 1.37
N ASP A 476 -5.97 -26.83 0.51
CA ASP A 476 -6.53 -25.62 -0.11
C ASP A 476 -7.17 -25.88 -1.47
N PHE A 477 -6.82 -27.00 -2.13
CA PHE A 477 -7.27 -27.30 -3.48
C PHE A 477 -7.96 -28.67 -3.56
N SER A 478 -9.02 -28.76 -4.37
CA SER A 478 -9.62 -30.05 -4.75
C SER A 478 -8.58 -30.97 -5.39
N LYS A 479 -8.74 -32.28 -5.20
CA LYS A 479 -7.84 -33.30 -5.76
C LYS A 479 -7.68 -33.20 -7.28
N THR A 480 -8.71 -32.72 -7.98
CA THR A 480 -8.74 -32.59 -9.44
C THR A 480 -8.57 -31.15 -9.93
N HIS A 481 -8.11 -30.24 -9.06
CA HIS A 481 -7.98 -28.82 -9.42
C HIS A 481 -6.88 -28.59 -10.47
N PHE A 482 -5.80 -29.37 -10.40
CA PHE A 482 -4.64 -29.24 -11.30
C PHE A 482 -4.66 -30.32 -12.40
N ASP A 483 -4.77 -31.58 -12.00
CA ASP A 483 -4.82 -32.73 -12.91
C ASP A 483 -6.02 -33.62 -12.59
N THR A 484 -6.72 -34.08 -13.63
CA THR A 484 -7.94 -34.89 -13.48
C THR A 484 -7.65 -36.29 -12.92
N PHE A 485 -6.44 -36.82 -13.14
CA PHE A 485 -6.12 -38.24 -12.93
C PHE A 485 -4.88 -38.50 -12.07
N SER A 486 -4.22 -37.45 -11.56
CA SER A 486 -3.02 -37.54 -10.74
C SER A 486 -2.91 -36.36 -9.76
N PRO A 487 -2.07 -36.48 -8.72
CA PRO A 487 -1.59 -35.30 -7.99
C PRO A 487 -0.77 -34.37 -8.90
N PRO A 488 -0.76 -33.06 -8.62
CA PRO A 488 0.07 -32.07 -9.32
C PRO A 488 1.57 -32.30 -9.13
N ASP A 489 2.33 -32.03 -10.19
CA ASP A 489 3.79 -31.90 -10.14
C ASP A 489 4.19 -30.47 -9.77
N PHE A 490 4.80 -30.30 -8.59
CA PHE A 490 5.28 -28.99 -8.13
C PHE A 490 6.79 -28.85 -8.31
N TYR A 491 7.21 -27.64 -8.69
CA TYR A 491 8.58 -27.18 -8.54
C TYR A 491 8.60 -25.85 -7.80
N THR A 492 9.67 -25.58 -7.06
CA THR A 492 9.87 -24.30 -6.40
C THR A 492 10.93 -23.51 -7.17
N ARG A 493 10.63 -22.25 -7.46
CA ARG A 493 11.58 -21.32 -8.07
C ARG A 493 11.82 -20.14 -7.14
N VAL A 494 13.04 -20.02 -6.64
CA VAL A 494 13.52 -18.83 -5.93
C VAL A 494 13.97 -17.82 -6.97
N ARG A 495 13.43 -16.60 -6.89
CA ARG A 495 13.84 -15.48 -7.75
C ARG A 495 14.40 -14.38 -6.85
N GLN A 496 15.58 -13.89 -7.21
CA GLN A 496 16.18 -12.69 -6.61
C GLN A 496 15.59 -11.44 -7.25
#